data_AF-A0AAW6SHN2-F1
#
_entry.id   AF-A0AAW6SHN2-F1
#
_cell.length_a   1.000
_cell.length_b   1.000
_cell.length_c   1.000
_cell.angle_alpha   90.00
_cell.angle_beta   90.00
_cell.angle_gamma   90.00
#
_symmetry.space_group_name_H-M   'P 1'
#
loop_
_entity.id
_entity.type
_entity.pdbx_description
1 polymer ?
#
loop_
_entity_poly.entity_id
_entity_poly.type
_entity_poly.pdbx_seq_one_letter_code
_entity_poly.pdbx_strand_id
1 'polypeptide(L)'
;MSDALAARGEAIHKALLAMESDCAENDLFPLGYMIPQVELVLENADYDPEDVVAEDFDATFEEWMQHAFAQDSMSVDDRERIAELWAEARKRAQTTVGA
;
A
#
# COMPACT_ATOMS: atom_id res chain seq x y z
N MET A 1 -1.77 22.93 -4.61
CA MET A 1 -1.43 22.08 -3.44
C MET A 1 -1.00 20.74 -3.98
N SER A 2 0.01 20.10 -3.39
CA SER A 2 0.32 18.70 -3.71
C SER A 2 -0.79 17.84 -3.13
N ASP A 3 -1.36 16.95 -3.93
CA ASP A 3 -2.32 15.96 -3.46
C ASP A 3 -1.64 15.06 -2.43
N ALA A 4 -2.04 15.20 -1.16
CA ALA A 4 -1.40 14.51 -0.03
C ALA A 4 -1.66 13.00 -0.06
N LEU A 5 -2.86 12.60 -0.49
CA LEU A 5 -3.27 11.20 -0.61
C LEU A 5 -2.49 10.53 -1.75
N ALA A 6 -2.45 11.16 -2.93
CA ALA A 6 -1.70 10.64 -4.06
C ALA A 6 -0.19 10.54 -3.76
N ALA A 7 0.38 11.58 -3.13
CA ALA A 7 1.79 11.57 -2.73
C ALA A 7 2.10 10.44 -1.74
N ARG A 8 1.17 10.13 -0.82
CA ARG A 8 1.32 9.00 0.10
C ARG A 8 1.29 7.67 -0.64
N GLY A 9 0.33 7.45 -1.53
CA GLY A 9 0.22 6.23 -2.31
C GLY A 9 1.45 6.00 -3.19
N GLU A 10 1.95 7.04 -3.87
CA GLU A 10 3.19 6.94 -4.66
C GLU A 10 4.42 6.59 -3.81
N ALA A 11 4.53 7.18 -2.61
CA ALA A 11 5.64 6.89 -1.70
C ALA A 11 5.62 5.43 -1.22
N ILE A 12 4.43 4.90 -0.94
CA ILE A 12 4.24 3.50 -0.58
C ILE A 12 4.50 2.59 -1.77
N HIS A 13 4.03 2.92 -2.97
CA HIS A 13 4.28 2.16 -4.18
C HIS A 13 5.79 1.98 -4.42
N LYS A 14 6.56 3.07 -4.32
CA LYS A 14 8.02 3.05 -4.42
C LYS A 14 8.66 2.19 -3.32
N ALA A 15 8.14 2.25 -2.09
CA ALA A 15 8.64 1.43 -0.99
C ALA A 15 8.40 -0.07 -1.23
N LEU A 16 7.23 -0.45 -1.74
CA LEU A 16 6.89 -1.83 -2.07
C LEU A 16 7.76 -2.39 -3.20
N LEU A 17 7.98 -1.61 -4.26
CA LEU A 17 8.89 -1.99 -5.36
C LEU A 17 10.33 -2.21 -4.84
N ALA A 18 10.81 -1.32 -3.96
CA ALA A 18 12.12 -1.49 -3.34
C ALA A 18 12.18 -2.72 -2.42
N MET A 19 11.09 -3.02 -1.70
CA MET A 19 11.00 -4.23 -0.88
C MET A 19 11.02 -5.49 -1.74
N GLU A 20 10.27 -5.53 -2.85
CA GLU A 20 10.20 -6.68 -3.76
C GLU A 20 11.56 -7.01 -4.38
N SER A 21 12.33 -5.98 -4.76
CA SER A 21 13.67 -6.16 -5.34
C SER A 21 14.66 -6.89 -4.41
N ASP A 22 14.48 -6.78 -3.09
CA ASP A 22 15.44 -7.24 -2.08
C ASP A 22 14.88 -8.33 -1.15
N CYS A 23 13.64 -8.81 -1.38
CA CYS A 23 12.96 -9.71 -0.47
C CYS A 23 13.38 -11.18 -0.62
N ALA A 24 13.01 -11.99 0.38
CA ALA A 24 13.07 -13.45 0.25
C ALA A 24 11.95 -13.96 -0.67
N GLU A 25 12.11 -15.17 -1.22
CA GLU A 25 11.14 -15.78 -2.14
C GLU A 25 9.72 -15.85 -1.54
N ASN A 26 9.62 -16.12 -0.23
CA ASN A 26 8.34 -16.21 0.49
C ASN A 26 7.57 -14.88 0.54
N ASP A 27 8.23 -13.74 0.27
CA ASP A 27 7.62 -12.42 0.30
C ASP A 27 7.22 -11.91 -1.10
N LEU A 28 7.65 -12.60 -2.16
CA LEU A 28 7.38 -12.18 -3.54
C LEU A 28 5.88 -12.16 -3.83
N PHE A 29 5.12 -13.16 -3.37
CA PHE A 29 3.68 -13.18 -3.58
C PHE A 29 2.97 -12.05 -2.82
N PRO A 30 3.15 -11.86 -1.49
CA PRO A 30 2.56 -10.73 -0.77
C PRO A 30 2.88 -9.36 -1.36
N LEU A 31 4.15 -9.13 -1.75
CA LEU A 31 4.58 -7.86 -2.33
C LEU A 31 4.01 -7.64 -3.72
N GLY A 32 4.12 -8.64 -4.60
CA GLY A 32 3.54 -8.62 -5.94
C GLY A 32 2.02 -8.51 -5.94
N TYR A 33 1.35 -8.97 -4.87
CA TYR A 33 -0.07 -8.77 -4.68
C TYR A 33 -0.40 -7.32 -4.28
N MET A 34 0.34 -6.70 -3.36
CA MET A 34 0.05 -5.33 -2.88
C MET A 34 0.37 -4.24 -3.92
N ILE A 35 1.45 -4.38 -4.68
CA ILE A 35 1.92 -3.36 -5.65
C ILE A 35 0.80 -2.89 -6.59
N PRO A 36 0.09 -3.77 -7.34
CA PRO A 36 -0.98 -3.34 -8.23
C PRO A 36 -2.21 -2.80 -7.47
N GLN A 37 -2.44 -3.20 -6.22
CA GLN A 37 -3.57 -2.69 -5.43
C GLN A 37 -3.37 -1.22 -5.06
N VAL A 38 -2.12 -0.78 -4.85
CA VAL A 38 -1.81 0.64 -4.62
C VAL A 38 -2.18 1.48 -5.83
N GLU A 39 -1.85 1.01 -7.04
CA GLU A 39 -2.22 1.67 -8.30
C GLU A 39 -3.75 1.75 -8.44
N LEU A 40 -4.45 0.64 -8.18
CA LEU A 40 -5.91 0.62 -8.25
C LEU A 40 -6.58 1.58 -7.27
N VAL A 41 -6.09 1.69 -6.03
CA VAL A 41 -6.60 2.67 -5.06
C VAL A 41 -6.35 4.09 -5.55
N LEU A 42 -5.15 4.40 -6.05
CA LEU A 42 -4.85 5.72 -6.61
C LEU A 42 -5.74 6.10 -7.80
N GLU A 43 -6.11 5.12 -8.63
CA GLU A 43 -6.98 5.34 -9.80
C GLU A 43 -8.47 5.43 -9.45
N ASN A 44 -8.92 4.77 -8.37
CA ASN A 44 -10.34 4.58 -8.08
C ASN A 44 -10.82 5.25 -6.78
N ALA A 45 -9.92 5.78 -5.94
CA ALA A 45 -10.31 6.49 -4.74
C ALA A 45 -11.10 7.75 -5.10
N ASP A 46 -12.30 7.88 -4.52
CA ASP A 46 -13.15 9.06 -4.64
C ASP A 46 -12.98 9.93 -3.39
N TYR A 47 -12.25 11.04 -3.54
CA TYR A 47 -11.92 11.95 -2.44
C TYR A 47 -11.81 13.40 -2.92
N ASP A 48 -11.95 14.35 -1.99
CA ASP A 48 -11.66 15.76 -2.24
C ASP A 48 -10.19 16.06 -1.89
N PRO A 49 -9.34 16.46 -2.84
CA PRO A 49 -7.93 16.77 -2.57
C PRO A 49 -7.70 17.89 -1.55
N GLU A 50 -8.70 18.71 -1.24
CA GLU A 50 -8.61 19.77 -0.21
C GLU A 50 -9.01 19.30 1.19
N ASP A 51 -9.69 18.14 1.32
CA ASP A 51 -10.22 17.60 2.59
C ASP A 51 -9.60 16.23 2.96
N VAL A 52 -8.37 15.97 2.50
CA VAL A 52 -7.61 14.75 2.80
C VAL A 52 -6.23 15.03 3.38
N VAL A 53 -5.78 14.10 4.20
CA VAL A 53 -4.40 13.99 4.69
C VAL A 53 -3.73 12.75 4.10
N ALA A 54 -2.41 12.65 4.26
CA ALA A 54 -1.64 11.51 3.74
C ALA A 54 -2.16 10.18 4.32
N GLU A 55 -2.46 10.15 5.62
CA GLU A 55 -2.91 8.96 6.33
C GLU A 55 -4.26 8.40 5.82
N ASP A 56 -5.06 9.21 5.11
CA ASP A 56 -6.32 8.74 4.51
C ASP A 56 -6.07 7.71 3.41
N PHE A 57 -4.91 7.78 2.73
CA PHE A 57 -4.51 6.71 1.81
C PHE A 57 -4.32 5.38 2.54
N ASP A 58 -3.67 5.40 3.71
CA ASP A 58 -3.37 4.19 4.47
C ASP A 58 -4.68 3.49 4.87
N ALA A 59 -5.67 4.25 5.34
CA ALA A 59 -6.99 3.75 5.70
C ALA A 59 -7.77 3.23 4.47
N THR A 60 -7.77 3.99 3.37
CA THR A 60 -8.45 3.61 2.12
C THR A 60 -7.87 2.30 1.56
N PHE A 61 -6.55 2.15 1.59
CA PHE A 61 -5.88 0.92 1.15
C PHE A 61 -6.22 -0.27 2.05
N GLU A 62 -6.23 -0.08 3.37
CA GLU A 62 -6.58 -1.16 4.31
C GLU A 62 -8.03 -1.67 4.08
N GLU A 63 -8.99 -0.76 3.87
CA GLU A 63 -10.37 -1.11 3.52
C GLU A 63 -10.45 -1.83 2.16
N TRP A 64 -9.77 -1.30 1.15
CA TRP A 64 -9.68 -1.93 -0.18
C TRP A 64 -9.17 -3.37 -0.10
N MET A 65 -8.10 -3.61 0.67
CA MET A 65 -7.51 -4.92 0.82
C MET A 65 -8.43 -5.92 1.50
N GLN A 66 -9.26 -5.49 2.47
CA GLN A 66 -10.27 -6.39 3.06
C GLN A 66 -11.27 -6.91 2.01
N HIS A 67 -11.68 -6.04 1.08
CA HIS A 67 -12.54 -6.45 -0.02
C HIS A 67 -11.82 -7.38 -1.00
N ALA A 68 -10.59 -7.05 -1.40
CA ALA A 68 -9.79 -7.88 -2.31
C ALA A 68 -9.54 -9.28 -1.74
N PHE A 69 -9.18 -9.39 -0.46
CA PHE A 69 -8.99 -10.66 0.23
C PHE A 69 -10.23 -11.55 0.25
N ALA A 70 -11.41 -10.95 0.40
CA ALA A 70 -12.66 -11.68 0.40
C ALA A 70 -13.00 -12.23 -0.99
N GLN A 71 -12.73 -11.46 -2.05
CA GLN A 71 -12.96 -11.86 -3.43
C GLN A 71 -12.01 -12.96 -3.88
N ASP A 72 -10.73 -12.84 -3.53
CA ASP A 72 -9.69 -13.77 -3.97
C ASP A 72 -9.57 -15.02 -3.09
N SER A 73 -10.39 -15.12 -2.03
CA SER A 73 -10.28 -16.20 -1.02
C SER A 73 -8.88 -16.31 -0.41
N MET A 74 -8.25 -15.14 -0.13
CA MET A 74 -6.89 -15.06 0.38
C MET A 74 -6.73 -15.84 1.69
N SER A 75 -5.65 -16.61 1.84
CA SER A 75 -5.39 -17.40 3.04
C SER A 75 -5.11 -16.51 4.26
N VAL A 76 -5.24 -17.05 5.49
CA VAL A 76 -4.93 -16.29 6.70
C VAL A 76 -3.44 -15.97 6.77
N ASP A 77 -2.59 -16.95 6.48
CA ASP A 77 -1.13 -16.79 6.51
C ASP A 77 -0.67 -15.69 5.54
N ASP A 78 -1.25 -15.63 4.33
CA ASP A 78 -0.93 -14.57 3.36
C ASP A 78 -1.43 -13.20 3.83
N ARG A 79 -2.62 -13.11 4.43
CA ARG A 79 -3.15 -11.86 4.98
C ARG A 79 -2.27 -11.33 6.11
N GLU A 80 -1.83 -12.20 7.00
CA GLU A 80 -0.93 -11.85 8.10
C GLU A 80 0.40 -11.34 7.54
N ARG A 81 0.97 -12.06 6.55
CA ARG A 81 2.23 -11.64 5.93
C ARG A 81 2.10 -10.31 5.18
N ILE A 82 0.99 -10.11 4.48
CA ILE A 82 0.67 -8.84 3.81
C ILE A 82 0.58 -7.70 4.83
N ALA A 83 -0.09 -7.91 5.97
CA ALA A 83 -0.19 -6.89 7.02
C ALA A 83 1.18 -6.50 7.61
N GLU A 84 2.07 -7.47 7.81
CA GLU A 84 3.44 -7.21 8.28
C GLU A 84 4.25 -6.39 7.28
N LEU A 85 4.22 -6.78 6.00
CA LEU A 85 4.94 -6.10 4.94
C LEU A 85 4.35 -4.71 4.67
N TRP A 86 3.04 -4.56 4.76
CA TRP A 86 2.36 -3.27 4.68
C TRP A 86 2.85 -2.29 5.75
N ALA A 87 2.93 -2.74 7.01
CA ALA A 87 3.44 -1.92 8.11
C ALA A 87 4.90 -1.48 7.88
N GLU A 88 5.72 -2.32 7.27
CA GLU A 88 7.10 -1.99 6.90
C GLU A 88 7.15 -0.98 5.74
N ALA A 89 6.35 -1.18 4.69
CA ALA A 89 6.25 -0.25 3.56
C ALA A 89 5.85 1.16 4.03
N ARG A 90 4.86 1.26 4.93
CA ARG A 90 4.41 2.52 5.54
C ARG A 90 5.53 3.25 6.28
N LYS A 91 6.42 2.54 6.97
CA LYS A 91 7.58 3.11 7.68
C LYS A 91 8.65 3.61 6.70
N ARG A 92 8.97 2.82 5.68
CA ARG A 92 9.93 3.20 4.63
C ARG A 92 9.46 4.43 3.87
N ALA A 93 8.17 4.48 3.52
CA ALA A 93 7.56 5.61 2.83
C ALA A 93 7.56 6.92 3.64
N GLN A 94 7.58 6.86 4.97
CA GLN A 94 7.74 8.05 5.83
C GLN A 94 9.16 8.62 5.80
N THR A 95 10.17 7.78 5.56
CA THR A 95 11.59 8.18 5.65
C THR A 95 12.06 8.91 4.39
N THR A 96 11.43 8.64 3.24
CA THR A 96 11.79 9.23 1.93
C THR A 96 11.48 10.72 1.80
N VAL A 97 10.70 11.31 2.72
CA VAL A 97 10.38 12.77 2.72
C VAL A 97 11.48 13.59 3.45
N GLY A 98 12.49 12.94 4.04
CA GLY A 98 13.51 13.58 4.89
C GLY A 98 14.94 13.61 4.36
N ALA A 99 15.19 13.31 3.08
CA ALA A 99 16.55 13.28 2.49
C ALA A 99 16.76 14.36 1.42
#